data_AF-A0A520GDJ2-F1
#
_entry.id   AF-A0A520GDJ2-F1
#
_cell.length_a   1.000
_cell.length_b   1.000
_cell.length_c   1.000
_cell.angle_alpha   90.00
_cell.angle_beta   90.00
_cell.angle_gamma   90.00
#
_symmetry.space_group_name_H-M   'P 1'
#
loop_
_entity.id
_entity.type
_entity.pdbx_description
1 polymer ?
#
loop_
_entity_poly.entity_id
_entity_poly.type
_entity_poly.pdbx_seq_one_letter_code
_entity_poly.pdbx_strand_id
1 'polypeptide(L)' 'METPNESYTKAQELRSFLFLSVVMAPVLAGMIIAGWGFLVWMYQVFAGPPGS' A
#
# COMPACT_ATOMS: atom_id res chain seq x y z
N MET A 1 -34.54 -2.39 19.70
CA MET A 1 -33.54 -1.29 19.74
C MET A 1 -33.14 -1.05 18.30
N GLU A 2 -33.79 -0.11 17.62
CA GLU A 2 -33.38 0.26 16.25
C GLU A 2 -32.08 1.05 16.35
N THR A 3 -31.01 0.52 15.76
CA THR A 3 -29.76 1.27 15.60
C THR A 3 -30.01 2.39 14.60
N PRO A 4 -29.76 3.68 14.92
CA PRO A 4 -29.95 4.76 13.98
C PRO A 4 -29.14 4.44 12.71
N ASN A 5 -29.81 4.49 11.56
CA ASN A 5 -29.18 4.29 10.26
C ASN A 5 -28.21 5.46 10.03
N GLU A 6 -26.93 5.27 10.38
CA GLU A 6 -25.86 6.20 10.06
C GLU A 6 -25.73 6.29 8.55
N SER A 7 -26.49 7.21 7.97
CA SER A 7 -26.36 7.58 6.57
C SER A 7 -25.06 8.36 6.41
N TYR A 8 -23.96 7.65 6.12
CA TYR A 8 -22.68 8.27 5.81
C TYR A 8 -22.88 9.33 4.73
N THR A 9 -22.39 10.55 5.00
CA THR A 9 -22.51 11.63 4.02
C THR A 9 -21.60 11.35 2.83
N LYS A 10 -22.03 11.71 1.61
CA LYS A 10 -21.24 11.54 0.39
C LYS A 10 -19.83 12.14 0.49
N ALA A 11 -19.67 13.21 1.27
CA ALA A 11 -18.37 13.81 1.56
C ALA A 11 -17.45 12.90 2.40
N GLN A 12 -18.00 12.11 3.33
CA GLN A 12 -17.23 11.14 4.12
C GLN A 12 -16.77 9.96 3.26
N GLU A 13 -17.65 9.42 2.41
CA GLU A 13 -17.30 8.36 1.46
C GLU A 13 -16.15 8.81 0.53
N LEU A 14 -16.24 10.01 -0.04
CA LEU A 14 -15.22 10.54 -0.94
C LEU A 14 -13.87 10.76 -0.23
N ARG A 15 -13.88 11.27 1.01
CA ARG A 15 -12.64 11.46 1.80
C ARG A 15 -11.97 10.14 2.11
N SER A 16 -12.74 9.12 2.52
CA SER A 16 -12.21 7.78 2.75
C SER A 16 -11.65 7.19 1.46
N PHE A 17 -12.35 7.33 0.33
CA PHE A 17 -11.86 6.86 -0.96
C PHE A 17 -10.56 7.56 -1.40
N LEU A 18 -10.48 8.89 -1.27
CA LEU A 18 -9.27 9.67 -1.55
C LEU A 18 -8.11 9.24 -0.64
N PHE A 19 -8.36 9.05 0.65
CA PHE A 19 -7.33 8.57 1.56
C PHE A 19 -6.79 7.18 1.17
N LEU A 20 -7.68 6.23 0.89
CA LEU A 20 -7.28 4.88 0.48
C LEU A 20 -6.52 4.89 -0.85
N SER A 21 -6.97 5.67 -1.83
CA SER A 21 -6.34 5.71 -3.16
C SER A 21 -5.04 6.53 -3.22
N VAL A 22 -4.96 7.66 -2.51
CA VAL A 22 -3.81 8.57 -2.58
C VAL A 22 -2.75 8.27 -1.51
N VAL A 23 -3.14 7.66 -0.40
CA VAL A 23 -2.20 7.32 0.69
C VAL A 23 -1.97 5.81 0.75
N MET A 24 -3.02 5.02 0.94
CA MET A 24 -2.87 3.59 1.20
C MET A 24 -2.28 2.85 -0.01
N ALA A 25 -2.80 3.10 -1.21
CA ALA A 25 -2.30 2.44 -2.42
C ALA A 25 -0.82 2.77 -2.72
N PRO A 26 -0.35 4.04 -2.67
CA PRO A 26 1.06 4.34 -2.84
C PRO A 26 1.97 3.76 -1.76
N VAL A 27 1.53 3.76 -0.49
CA VAL A 27 2.29 3.15 0.60
C VAL A 27 2.44 1.64 0.37
N LEU A 28 1.37 0.95 -0.02
CA LEU A 28 1.40 -0.47 -0.35
C LEU A 28 2.32 -0.77 -1.53
N ALA A 29 2.23 0.02 -2.60
CA ALA A 29 3.12 -0.10 -3.76
C ALA A 29 4.59 0.09 -3.36
N GLY A 30 4.89 1.10 -2.54
CA GLY A 30 6.22 1.35 -2.01
C GLY A 30 6.76 0.18 -1.18
N MET A 31 5.94 -0.40 -0.30
CA MET A 31 6.33 -1.59 0.47
C MET A 31 6.67 -2.78 -0.41
N ILE A 32 5.89 -3.01 -1.47
CA ILE A 32 6.13 -4.11 -2.41
C ILE A 32 7.42 -3.88 -3.19
N ILE A 33 7.62 -2.68 -3.74
CA ILE A 33 8.83 -2.34 -4.51
C ILE A 33 10.07 -2.41 -3.63
N ALA A 34 10.02 -1.84 -2.43
CA ALA A 34 11.12 -1.86 -1.48
C ALA A 34 11.44 -3.28 -1.00
N GLY A 35 10.40 -4.06 -0.66
CA GLY A 35 10.55 -5.46 -0.27
C GLY A 35 11.16 -6.29 -1.39
N TRP A 36 10.71 -6.09 -2.63
CA TRP A 36 11.26 -6.78 -3.79
C TRP A 36 12.72 -6.40 -4.06
N GLY A 37 13.03 -5.09 -4.05
CA GLY A 37 14.40 -4.61 -4.20
C GLY A 37 15.33 -5.14 -3.11
N PHE A 38 14.85 -5.20 -1.87
CA PHE A 38 15.59 -5.75 -0.74
C PHE A 38 15.83 -7.25 -0.90
N LEU A 39 14.83 -8.03 -1.32
CA LEU A 39 14.98 -9.47 -1.57
C LEU A 39 16.00 -9.75 -2.68
N VAL A 40 15.91 -9.00 -3.78
CA VAL A 40 16.87 -9.12 -4.88
C VAL A 40 18.28 -8.73 -4.43
N TRP A 41 18.43 -7.62 -3.72
CA TRP A 41 19.71 -7.20 -3.16
C TRP A 41 20.29 -8.26 -2.21
N MET A 42 19.49 -8.79 -1.29
CA MET A 42 19.89 -9.85 -0.37
C MET A 42 20.34 -11.10 -1.13
N TYR A 43 19.60 -11.49 -2.17
CA TYR A 43 19.98 -12.59 -3.04
C TYR A 43 21.34 -12.35 -3.70
N GLN A 44 21.63 -11.13 -4.17
CA GLN A 44 22.92 -10.76 -4.76
C GLN A 44 24.09 -10.82 -3.76
N VAL A 45 23.84 -10.58 -2.46
CA VAL A 45 24.89 -10.75 -1.42
C VAL A 45 25.39 -12.21 -1.38
N PHE A 46 24.53 -13.18 -1.65
CA PHE A 46 24.90 -14.61 -1.67
C PHE A 46 25.32 -15.12 -3.05
N ALA A 47 24.63 -14.69 -4.11
CA ALA A 47 24.84 -15.19 -5.48
C ALA A 47 25.90 -14.41 -6.27
N GLY A 48 26.38 -13.28 -5.76
CA GLY A 48 27.25 -12.35 -6.47
C GLY A 48 26.46 -11.29 -7.28
N PRO A 49 27.14 -10.22 -7.74
CA PRO A 49 26.49 -9.13 -8.46
C PRO A 49 25.86 -9.63 -9.78
N PRO A 50 24.69 -9.11 -10.17
CA PRO A 50 24.09 -9.45 -11.45
C PRO A 50 24.97 -8.91 -12.58
N GLY A 51 25.39 -9.76 -13.51
CA GLY A 51 26.13 -9.36 -14.71
C GLY A 51 27.63 -9.67 -14.74
N SER A 52 28.15 -10.49 -13.83
CA SER A 52 29.45 -11.16 -13.96
C SER A 52 29.39 -12.38 -14.87
#